data_AF-A0ABD5SGC4-F1
#
_entry.id   AF-A0ABD5SGC4-F1
#
_cell.length_a   1.000
_cell.length_b   1.000
_cell.length_c   1.000
_cell.angle_alpha   90.00
_cell.angle_beta   90.00
_cell.angle_gamma   90.00
#
_symmetry.space_group_name_H-M   'P 1'
#
loop_
_entity.id
_entity.type
_entity.pdbx_description
1 polymer ?
#
loop_
_entity_poly.entity_id
_entity_poly.type
_entity_poly.pdbx_seq_one_letter_code
_entity_poly.pdbx_strand_id
1 'polypeptide(L)'
;MITLSSDFGTPYPAAMKGVILQRTDARLVDVAHDFPRQDVRTAAFWLREVLPYFPPATHLAVVDPGVGTDRNALVVRAGDHALV
;
A
#
# COMPACT_ATOMS: atom_id res chain seq x y z
N MET A 1 -6.47 5.51 -9.77
CA MET A 1 -6.89 5.26 -8.37
C MET A 1 -5.65 4.81 -7.60
N ILE A 2 -5.52 5.20 -6.33
CA ILE A 2 -4.48 4.69 -5.44
C ILE A 2 -5.14 3.97 -4.27
N THR A 3 -4.83 2.69 -4.07
CA THR A 3 -5.22 1.99 -2.85
C THR A 3 -4.09 2.07 -1.82
N LEU A 4 -4.41 2.13 -0.53
CA LEU A 4 -3.43 2.19 0.53
C LEU A 4 -3.56 0.98 1.45
N SER A 5 -2.42 0.41 1.86
CA SER A 5 -2.38 -0.67 2.83
C SER A 5 -1.14 -0.57 3.71
N SER A 6 -1.25 -0.88 5.01
CA SER A 6 -0.08 -0.87 5.90
C SER A 6 -0.28 -1.69 7.18
N ASP A 7 0.77 -1.82 7.99
CA ASP A 7 0.74 -2.32 9.37
C ASP A 7 0.85 -1.20 10.43
N PHE A 8 0.72 0.07 10.02
CA PHE A 8 0.95 1.23 10.87
C PHE A 8 -0.15 1.53 11.90
N GLY A 9 -1.38 1.06 11.67
CA GLY A 9 -2.56 1.58 12.35
C GLY A 9 -2.75 3.08 12.13
N THR A 10 -3.56 3.71 12.98
CA THR A 10 -3.78 5.18 12.98
C THR A 10 -2.68 5.87 13.80
N PRO A 11 -2.21 7.09 13.44
CA PRO A 11 -2.72 7.99 12.38
C PRO A 11 -1.86 8.09 11.11
N TYR A 12 -0.78 7.31 10.97
CA TYR A 12 0.14 7.45 9.84
C TYR A 12 -0.51 7.42 8.44
N PRO A 13 -1.53 6.57 8.15
CA PRO A 13 -2.23 6.59 6.87
C PRO A 13 -2.87 7.95 6.53
N ALA A 14 -3.32 8.72 7.53
CA ALA A 14 -3.86 10.05 7.30
C ALA A 14 -2.77 11.01 6.78
N ALA A 15 -1.56 10.94 7.35
CA ALA A 15 -0.42 11.72 6.86
C ALA A 15 0.00 11.31 5.44
N MET A 16 0.04 9.99 5.16
CA MET A 16 0.32 9.48 3.81
C MET A 16 -0.67 10.03 2.78
N LYS A 17 -1.97 9.97 3.07
CA LYS A 17 -3.01 10.56 2.21
C LYS A 17 -2.82 12.05 2.03
N GLY A 18 -2.50 12.79 3.09
CA GLY A 18 -2.23 14.23 3.02
C GLY A 18 -1.11 14.56 2.02
N VAL A 19 0.00 13.81 2.05
CA VAL A 19 1.10 13.98 1.10
C VAL A 19 0.69 13.61 -0.33
N ILE A 20 -0.07 12.53 -0.52
CA ILE A 20 -0.53 12.12 -1.86
C ILE A 20 -1.49 13.18 -2.44
N LEU A 21 -2.43 13.69 -1.64
CA LEU A 21 -3.39 14.71 -2.05
C LEU A 21 -2.74 16.05 -2.43
N GLN A 22 -1.52 16.34 -1.96
CA GLN A 22 -0.75 17.49 -2.42
C GLN A 22 -0.18 17.32 -3.83
N ARG A 23 -0.12 16.09 -4.35
CA ARG A 23 0.54 15.74 -5.62
C ARG A 23 -0.44 15.31 -6.71
N THR A 24 -1.63 14.85 -6.34
CA THR A 24 -2.63 14.35 -7.28
C THR A 24 -4.04 14.41 -6.69
N ASP A 25 -5.03 14.44 -7.57
CA ASP A 25 -6.46 14.30 -7.30
C ASP A 25 -6.95 12.84 -7.39
N ALA A 26 -6.04 11.87 -7.49
CA ALA A 26 -6.38 10.46 -7.57
C ALA A 26 -7.30 10.02 -6.41
N ARG A 27 -8.37 9.29 -6.73
CA ARG A 27 -9.22 8.64 -5.72
C ARG A 27 -8.39 7.71 -4.84
N LEU A 28 -8.42 7.97 -3.54
CA LEU A 28 -7.76 7.18 -2.49
C LEU A 28 -8.73 6.20 -1.86
N VAL A 29 -8.33 4.94 -1.72
CA VAL A 29 -9.12 3.89 -1.06
C VAL A 29 -8.25 3.10 -0.10
N ASP A 30 -8.65 3.00 1.16
CA ASP A 30 -7.95 2.11 2.10
C ASP A 30 -8.38 0.67 1.86
N VAL A 31 -7.40 -0.22 1.82
CA VAL A 31 -7.64 -1.67 1.87
C VAL A 31 -7.62 -2.13 3.32
N ALA A 32 -6.53 -1.86 4.04
CA ALA A 32 -6.35 -2.20 5.45
C ALA A 32 -5.13 -1.46 6.02
N HIS A 33 -5.19 -1.05 7.28
CA HIS A 33 -4.06 -0.42 7.97
C HIS A 33 -3.69 -1.12 9.29
N ASP A 34 -4.37 -2.21 9.59
CA ASP A 34 -4.30 -3.01 10.81
C ASP A 34 -3.68 -4.39 10.54
N PHE A 35 -2.89 -4.54 9.47
CA PHE A 35 -2.11 -5.75 9.27
C PHE A 35 -1.20 -6.04 10.48
N PRO A 36 -0.95 -7.32 10.80
CA PRO A 36 -0.05 -7.65 11.90
C PRO A 36 1.33 -7.02 11.67
N ARG A 37 1.84 -6.36 12.72
CA ARG A 37 3.08 -5.60 12.65
C ARG A 37 4.21 -6.45 12.09
N GLN A 38 4.87 -5.92 11.06
CA GLN A 38 6.03 -6.49 10.39
C GLN A 38 5.78 -7.85 9.70
N ASP A 39 4.54 -8.34 9.65
CA ASP A 39 4.21 -9.61 9.02
C ASP A 39 3.94 -9.44 7.52
N VAL A 40 5.03 -9.43 6.76
CA VAL A 40 5.02 -9.30 5.30
C VAL A 40 4.24 -10.45 4.65
N ARG A 41 4.24 -11.66 5.23
CA ARG A 41 3.55 -12.82 4.62
C ARG A 41 2.04 -12.71 4.74
N THR A 42 1.54 -12.34 5.92
CA THR A 42 0.10 -12.15 6.14
C THR A 42 -0.43 -10.99 5.30
N ALA A 43 0.31 -9.87 5.22
CA ALA A 43 -0.06 -8.75 4.36
C ALA A 43 -0.10 -9.16 2.87
N ALA A 44 0.94 -9.86 2.38
CA ALA A 44 0.99 -10.32 1.00
C ALA A 44 -0.15 -11.29 0.65
N PHE A 45 -0.53 -12.18 1.57
CA PHE A 45 -1.69 -13.05 1.40
C PHE A 45 -2.97 -12.23 1.18
N TRP A 46 -3.30 -11.32 2.09
CA TRP A 46 -4.52 -10.51 1.98
C TRP A 46 -4.53 -9.60 0.75
N LEU A 47 -3.39 -8.99 0.41
CA LEU A 47 -3.28 -8.17 -0.79
C LEU A 47 -3.54 -9.01 -2.06
N ARG A 48 -2.97 -10.22 -2.16
CA ARG A 48 -3.24 -11.11 -3.28
C ARG A 48 -4.73 -11.42 -3.43
N GLU A 49 -5.44 -11.64 -2.33
CA GLU A 49 -6.86 -11.97 -2.35
C GLU A 49 -7.77 -10.75 -2.62
N VAL A 50 -7.36 -9.54 -2.21
CA VAL A 50 -8.21 -8.34 -2.26
C VAL A 50 -7.99 -7.47 -3.49
N LEU A 51 -6.73 -7.26 -3.90
CA LEU A 51 -6.40 -6.32 -4.97
C LEU A 51 -7.06 -6.64 -6.33
N PRO A 52 -7.29 -7.90 -6.75
CA PRO A 52 -7.94 -8.21 -8.04
C PRO A 52 -9.38 -7.71 -8.19
N TYR A 53 -10.06 -7.33 -7.09
CA TYR A 53 -11.42 -6.79 -7.15
C TYR A 53 -11.47 -5.29 -7.48
N PHE A 54 -10.32 -4.61 -7.46
CA PHE A 54 -10.25 -3.20 -7.84
C PHE A 54 -10.16 -3.06 -9.37
N PRO A 55 -10.69 -1.96 -9.94
CA PRO A 55 -10.32 -1.57 -11.30
C PRO A 55 -8.81 -1.28 -11.38
N PRO A 56 -8.23 -1.12 -12.59
CA PRO A 56 -6.82 -0.74 -12.76
C PRO A 56 -6.38 0.37 -11.80
N ALA A 57 -5.39 0.05 -10.97
CA ALA A 57 -4.99 0.90 -9.86
C ALA A 57 -3.51 0.76 -9.52
N THR A 58 -3.00 1.80 -8.85
CA THR A 58 -1.72 1.73 -8.16
C THR A 58 -1.98 1.35 -6.71
N HIS A 59 -1.38 0.28 -6.24
CA HIS A 59 -1.54 -0.25 -4.89
C HIS A 59 -0.30 0.09 -4.07
N LEU A 60 -0.44 1.05 -3.16
CA LEU A 60 0.59 1.41 -2.21
C LEU A 60 0.47 0.50 -0.98
N ALA A 61 1.43 -0.41 -0.80
CA ALA A 61 1.42 -1.39 0.29
C ALA A 61 2.69 -1.27 1.13
N VAL A 62 2.55 -0.82 2.38
CA VAL A 62 3.68 -0.56 3.27
C VAL A 62 3.63 -1.48 4.49
N VAL A 63 4.27 -2.64 4.36
CA VAL A 63 4.66 -3.50 5.50
C VAL A 63 6.14 -3.75 5.36
N ASP A 64 6.93 -2.91 6.04
CA ASP A 64 8.35 -2.79 5.75
C ASP A 64 9.20 -2.78 7.03
N PRO A 65 9.57 -3.98 7.52
CA PRO A 65 10.46 -4.11 8.68
C PRO A 65 11.88 -3.58 8.42
N GLY A 66 12.27 -3.45 7.14
CA GLY A 66 13.61 -3.06 6.71
C GLY A 66 13.74 -1.57 6.39
N VAL A 67 12.77 -0.73 6.76
CA VAL A 67 12.81 0.71 6.50
C VAL A 67 14.12 1.34 6.99
N GLY A 68 14.77 2.15 6.16
CA GLY A 68 16.04 2.80 6.47
C GLY A 68 17.30 1.95 6.29
N THR A 69 17.17 0.71 5.82
CA THR A 69 18.30 -0.16 5.43
C THR A 69 18.60 -0.06 3.93
N ASP A 70 19.57 -0.84 3.45
CA ASP A 70 19.95 -0.91 2.02
C ASP A 70 18.91 -1.63 1.13
N ARG A 71 17.76 -2.04 1.67
CA ARG A 71 16.70 -2.71 0.89
C ARG A 71 16.11 -1.75 -0.15
N ASN A 72 16.07 -2.18 -1.40
CA ASN A 72 15.54 -1.36 -2.50
C ASN A 72 14.05 -1.06 -2.32
N ALA A 73 13.62 0.15 -2.70
CA ALA A 73 12.23 0.42 -3.03
C ALA A 73 11.96 -0.04 -4.47
N LEU A 74 10.83 -0.72 -4.69
CA LEU A 74 10.48 -1.30 -5.99
C LEU A 74 9.10 -0.84 -6.43
N VAL A 75 8.88 -0.85 -7.73
CA VAL A 75 7.54 -0.77 -8.33
C VAL A 75 7.39 -1.95 -9.26
N VAL A 76 6.32 -2.73 -9.07
CA VAL A 76 6.05 -3.93 -9.86
C VAL A 76 4.77 -3.73 -10.66
N ARG A 77 4.84 -3.93 -11.98
CA ARG A 77 3.64 -3.96 -12.82
C ARG A 77 3.09 -5.38 -12.91
N ALA A 78 1.81 -5.55 -12.60
CA ALA A 78 1.08 -6.81 -12.67
C ALA A 78 -0.22 -6.60 -13.46
N GLY A 79 -0.18 -6.89 -14.76
CA GLY A 79 -1.26 -6.52 -15.67
C GLY A 79 -1.45 -5.01 -15.73
N ASP A 80 -2.70 -4.55 -15.56
CA ASP A 80 -3.07 -3.14 -15.50
C ASP A 80 -2.87 -2.51 -14.11
N HIS A 81 -2.36 -3.28 -13.15
CA HIS A 81 -2.06 -2.83 -11.80
C HIS A 81 -0.58 -2.53 -11.64
N ALA A 82 -0.26 -1.59 -10.76
CA ALA A 82 1.08 -1.36 -10.25
C ALA A 82 1.09 -1.53 -8.74
N LEU A 83 2.06 -2.26 -8.20
CA LEU A 83 2.30 -2.37 -6.76
C LEU A 83 3.53 -1.52 -6.42
N VAL A 84 3.37 -0.67 -5.40
CA VAL A 84 4.39 0.23 -4.85
C VAL A 84 4.60 -0.13 -3.39
#